data_AF-A0A7L4TKB1-F1
#
_entry.id   AF-A0A7L4TKB1-F1
#
_cell.length_a   1.000
_cell.length_b   1.000
_cell.length_c   1.000
_cell.angle_alpha   90.00
_cell.angle_beta   90.00
_cell.angle_gamma   90.00
#
_symmetry.space_group_name_H-M   'P 1'
#
loop_
_entity.id
_entity.type
_entity.pdbx_description
1 polymer ?
#
loop_
_entity_poly.entity_id
_entity_poly.type
_entity_poly.pdbx_seq_one_letter_code
_entity_poly.pdbx_strand_id
1 'polypeptide(L)'
;MVKKLMCSLILQFQMEKQLQNLLVPFQLKNNSMINEYDVIKIKIDLNDTIKADTIGVILSVYENGKSFLVEFVDENNQTIGDGMTLVNFEDIELVHKNSS
;
A
#
# COMPACT_ATOMS: atom_id res chain seq x y z
N MET A 1 -3.04 -10.39 -51.18
CA MET A 1 -2.40 -11.16 -50.09
C MET A 1 -2.08 -10.33 -48.84
N VAL A 2 -1.74 -9.03 -48.97
CA VAL A 2 -1.33 -8.15 -47.85
C VAL A 2 -2.46 -7.74 -46.89
N LYS A 3 -3.70 -7.58 -47.36
CA LYS A 3 -4.85 -7.18 -46.52
C LYS A 3 -5.17 -8.16 -45.38
N LYS A 4 -4.86 -9.44 -45.55
CA LYS A 4 -5.16 -10.49 -44.55
C LYS A 4 -4.19 -10.44 -43.35
N LEU A 5 -2.93 -10.06 -43.58
CA LEU A 5 -1.95 -9.86 -42.50
C LEU A 5 -2.25 -8.61 -41.66
N MET A 6 -2.67 -7.51 -42.31
CA MET A 6 -3.00 -6.27 -41.61
C MET A 6 -4.18 -6.42 -40.64
N CYS A 7 -5.23 -7.15 -41.02
CA CYS A 7 -6.35 -7.44 -40.12
C CYS A 7 -5.92 -8.28 -38.90
N SER A 8 -5.01 -9.23 -39.09
CA SER A 8 -4.51 -10.08 -37.99
C SER A 8 -3.74 -9.27 -36.95
N LEU A 9 -2.88 -8.34 -37.39
CA LEU A 9 -2.07 -7.52 -36.50
C LEU A 9 -2.93 -6.53 -35.68
N ILE A 10 -3.94 -5.94 -36.32
CA ILE A 10 -4.87 -5.02 -35.65
C ILE A 10 -5.71 -5.76 -34.61
N LEU A 11 -6.20 -6.97 -34.91
CA LEU A 11 -6.94 -7.79 -33.95
C LEU A 11 -6.08 -8.19 -32.75
N GLN A 12 -4.82 -8.54 -32.99
CA GLN A 12 -3.88 -8.91 -31.92
C GLN A 12 -3.60 -7.71 -30.99
N PHE A 13 -3.39 -6.52 -31.56
CA PHE A 13 -3.18 -5.28 -30.81
C PHE A 13 -4.42 -4.84 -30.02
N GLN A 14 -5.62 -5.08 -30.56
CA GLN A 14 -6.89 -4.80 -29.88
C GLN A 14 -7.13 -5.77 -28.71
N MET A 15 -6.81 -7.05 -28.87
CA MET A 15 -6.90 -8.01 -27.77
C MET A 15 -5.89 -7.73 -26.66
N GLU A 16 -4.65 -7.37 -26.99
CA GLU A 16 -3.64 -6.98 -26.01
C GLU A 16 -4.05 -5.71 -25.24
N LYS A 17 -4.63 -4.71 -25.91
CA LYS A 17 -5.21 -3.53 -25.25
C LYS A 17 -6.39 -3.87 -24.34
N GLN A 18 -7.24 -4.82 -24.73
CA GLN A 18 -8.34 -5.26 -23.86
C GLN A 18 -7.84 -6.07 -22.66
N LEU A 19 -6.80 -6.90 -22.83
CA LEU A 19 -6.18 -7.62 -21.72
C LEU A 19 -5.52 -6.64 -20.72
N GLN A 20 -4.84 -5.60 -21.22
CA GLN A 20 -4.29 -4.53 -20.39
C GLN A 20 -5.42 -3.77 -19.67
N ASN A 21 -6.49 -3.37 -20.36
CA ASN A 21 -7.63 -2.69 -19.72
C ASN A 21 -8.44 -3.58 -18.75
N LEU A 22 -8.33 -4.91 -18.86
CA LEU A 22 -8.98 -5.87 -17.95
C LEU A 22 -8.09 -6.21 -16.74
N LEU A 23 -6.76 -6.10 -16.87
CA LEU A 23 -5.79 -6.28 -15.79
C LEU A 23 -5.54 -4.99 -14.99
N VAL A 24 -5.87 -3.82 -15.55
CA VAL A 24 -5.67 -2.51 -14.91
C VAL A 24 -6.73 -2.11 -13.86
N PRO A 25 -8.00 -2.59 -13.80
CA PRO A 25 -8.94 -2.13 -12.79
C PRO A 25 -8.78 -2.82 -11.43
N PHE A 26 -7.81 -3.72 -11.25
CA PHE A 26 -7.49 -4.30 -9.93
C PHE A 26 -6.26 -3.66 -9.24
N GLN A 27 -5.56 -2.73 -9.89
CA GLN A 27 -4.33 -2.14 -9.32
C GLN A 27 -4.28 -0.60 -9.28
N LEU A 28 -5.35 0.11 -9.66
CA LEU A 28 -5.37 1.57 -9.58
C LEU A 28 -6.75 2.09 -9.16
N LYS A 29 -7.15 1.78 -7.93
CA LYS A 29 -8.18 2.52 -7.21
C LYS A 29 -7.51 3.15 -5.99
N ASN A 30 -6.84 4.29 -6.25
CA ASN A 30 -6.14 5.12 -5.28
C ASN A 30 -5.04 4.39 -4.48
N ASN A 31 -3.98 3.92 -5.16
CA ASN A 31 -2.69 3.69 -4.50
C ASN A 31 -2.08 5.05 -4.13
N SER A 32 -2.61 5.60 -3.04
CA SER A 32 -1.84 6.44 -2.16
C SER A 32 -0.61 5.59 -1.75
N MET A 33 0.53 5.79 -2.41
CA MET A 33 1.78 5.17 -1.98
C MET A 33 2.04 5.65 -0.56
N ILE A 34 2.10 4.72 0.38
CA ILE A 34 2.40 5.00 1.79
C ILE A 34 3.88 5.36 1.87
N ASN A 35 4.18 6.48 2.51
CA ASN A 35 5.51 7.04 2.61
C ASN A 35 5.99 7.12 4.06
N GLU A 36 7.27 7.44 4.24
CA GLU A 36 7.79 7.83 5.55
C GLU A 36 7.03 9.04 6.09
N TYR A 37 6.87 9.06 7.42
CA TYR A 37 6.12 10.05 8.19
C TYR A 37 4.60 10.07 7.95
N ASP A 38 4.06 9.15 7.14
CA ASP A 38 2.63 8.90 7.10
C ASP A 38 2.14 8.33 8.44
N VAL A 39 0.92 8.69 8.83
CA VAL A 39 0.26 8.20 10.05
C VAL A 39 -0.67 7.06 9.68
N ILE A 40 -0.56 5.96 10.40
CA ILE A 40 -1.34 4.75 10.19
C ILE A 40 -2.08 4.35 11.46
N LYS A 41 -3.05 3.45 11.30
CA LYS A 41 -3.61 2.60 12.36
C LYS A 41 -3.26 1.15 12.08
N ILE A 42 -3.03 0.39 13.13
CA ILE A 42 -2.94 -1.07 13.03
C ILE A 42 -4.34 -1.69 13.07
N LYS A 43 -4.60 -2.70 12.24
CA LYS A 43 -5.91 -3.37 12.14
C LYS A 43 -6.03 -4.60 13.04
N ILE A 44 -4.90 -5.06 13.57
CA ILE A 44 -4.81 -6.26 14.42
C ILE A 44 -4.12 -5.92 15.74
N ASP A 45 -4.34 -6.77 16.74
CA ASP A 45 -3.55 -6.76 17.97
C ASP A 45 -2.15 -7.31 17.67
N LEU A 46 -1.11 -6.51 17.86
CA LEU A 46 0.28 -6.96 17.72
C LEU A 46 0.78 -7.61 19.01
N ASN A 47 0.38 -7.08 20.16
CA ASN A 47 0.72 -7.60 21.49
C ASN A 47 -0.28 -7.10 22.56
N ASP A 48 0.05 -7.27 23.83
CA ASP A 48 -0.81 -6.87 24.95
C ASP A 48 -0.95 -5.35 25.09
N THR A 49 -0.04 -4.57 24.50
CA THR A 49 -0.01 -3.10 24.61
C THR A 49 -0.43 -2.41 23.31
N ILE A 50 0.02 -2.91 22.15
CA ILE A 50 -0.31 -2.38 20.83
C ILE A 50 -1.51 -3.17 20.29
N LYS A 51 -2.69 -2.61 20.50
CA LYS A 51 -3.98 -3.16 20.10
C LYS A 51 -4.41 -2.65 18.73
N ALA A 52 -5.40 -3.30 18.11
CA ALA A 52 -6.08 -2.75 16.95
C ALA A 52 -6.51 -1.29 17.20
N ASP A 53 -6.52 -0.49 16.14
CA ASP A 53 -6.74 0.96 16.14
C ASP A 53 -5.65 1.83 16.78
N THR A 54 -4.58 1.24 17.33
CA THR A 54 -3.42 2.02 17.82
C THR A 54 -2.78 2.79 16.67
N ILE A 55 -2.53 4.08 16.92
CA ILE A 55 -1.92 4.99 15.96
C ILE A 55 -0.40 4.79 15.92
N GLY A 56 0.17 4.82 14.73
CA GLY A 56 1.62 4.82 14.55
C GLY A 56 2.08 5.73 13.43
N VAL A 57 3.35 6.11 13.48
CA VAL A 57 4.03 6.89 12.45
C VAL A 57 5.03 6.00 11.74
N ILE A 58 5.03 6.02 10.41
CA ILE A 58 5.99 5.27 9.62
C ILE A 58 7.35 5.96 9.68
N LEU A 59 8.36 5.24 10.16
CA LEU A 59 9.74 5.71 10.19
C LEU A 59 10.51 5.31 8.94
N SER A 60 10.20 4.15 8.37
CA SER A 60 10.90 3.63 7.19
C SER A 60 10.01 2.69 6.37
N VAL A 61 10.16 2.73 5.06
CA VAL A 61 9.45 1.88 4.09
C VAL A 61 10.39 0.84 3.50
N TYR A 62 10.01 -0.44 3.56
CA TYR A 62 10.81 -1.55 3.04
C TYR A 62 10.09 -2.28 1.90
N GLU A 63 10.88 -3.03 1.12
CA GLU A 63 10.39 -3.95 0.09
C GLU A 63 9.39 -3.34 -0.90
N ASN A 64 9.61 -2.08 -1.29
CA ASN A 64 8.70 -1.30 -2.15
C ASN A 64 7.29 -1.15 -1.56
N GLY A 65 7.18 -0.93 -0.24
CA GLY A 65 5.90 -0.66 0.43
C GLY A 65 5.15 -1.91 0.88
N LYS A 66 5.84 -3.04 1.07
CA LYS A 66 5.22 -4.25 1.63
C LYS A 66 5.30 -4.30 3.15
N SER A 67 6.33 -3.69 3.73
CA SER A 67 6.55 -3.66 5.17
C SER A 67 7.11 -2.31 5.63
N PHE A 68 6.84 -1.98 6.89
CA PHE A 68 7.06 -0.65 7.45
C PHE A 68 7.61 -0.76 8.86
N LEU A 69 8.64 0.01 9.18
CA LEU A 69 9.02 0.25 10.58
C LEU A 69 8.14 1.37 11.11
N VAL A 70 7.38 1.08 12.16
CA VAL A 70 6.39 1.99 12.72
C VAL A 70 6.71 2.25 14.19
N GLU A 71 6.66 3.52 14.58
CA GLU A 71 6.61 3.95 15.98
C GLU A 71 5.15 4.12 16.40
N PHE A 72 4.70 3.30 17.35
CA PHE A 72 3.35 3.37 17.90
C PHE A 72 3.30 4.31 19.10
N VAL A 73 2.23 5.10 19.18
CA VAL A 73 2.04 6.10 20.24
C VAL A 73 0.72 5.91 20.97
N ASP A 74 0.70 6.24 22.26
CA ASP A 74 -0.50 6.24 23.09
C ASP A 74 -1.33 7.53 22.90
N GLU A 75 -2.43 7.64 23.66
CA GLU A 75 -3.31 8.82 23.67
C GLU A 75 -2.62 10.13 24.11
N ASN A 76 -1.45 10.04 24.76
CA ASN A 76 -0.63 11.16 25.18
C ASN A 76 0.51 11.45 24.20
N ASN A 77 0.51 10.83 23.01
CA ASN A 77 1.59 10.85 22.03
C ASN A 77 2.93 10.34 22.58
N GLN A 78 2.90 9.43 23.57
CA GLN A 78 4.09 8.77 24.09
C GLN A 78 4.31 7.46 23.36
N THR A 79 5.56 7.22 22.98
CA THR A 79 6.03 5.98 22.37
C THR A 79 5.69 4.77 23.25
N ILE A 80 5.10 3.73 22.65
CA ILE A 80 4.69 2.50 23.34
C ILE A 80 5.81 1.44 23.28
N GLY A 81 6.16 0.87 24.43
CA GLY A 81 7.11 -0.25 24.53
C GLY A 81 8.55 0.15 24.17
N ASP A 82 9.26 -0.74 23.48
CA ASP A 82 10.63 -0.47 22.98
C ASP A 82 10.66 0.48 21.76
N GLY A 83 9.47 0.94 21.36
CA GLY A 83 9.27 2.13 20.55
C GLY A 83 9.17 1.95 19.05
N MET A 84 9.50 0.78 18.51
CA MET A 84 9.36 0.51 17.08
C MET A 84 8.97 -0.93 16.80
N THR A 85 8.15 -1.18 15.78
CA THR A 85 7.76 -2.52 15.33
C THR A 85 7.62 -2.58 13.82
N LEU A 86 8.04 -3.70 13.21
CA LEU A 86 7.82 -3.97 11.80
C LEU A 86 6.40 -4.52 11.58
N VAL A 87 5.69 -3.93 10.62
CA VAL A 87 4.33 -4.33 10.25
C VAL A 87 4.18 -4.44 8.74
N ASN A 88 3.26 -5.29 8.28
CA ASN A 88 2.99 -5.47 6.85
C ASN A 88 1.92 -4.49 6.37
N PHE A 89 1.91 -4.23 5.07
CA PHE A 89 0.89 -3.41 4.41
C PHE A 89 -0.54 -3.91 4.67
N GLU A 90 -0.73 -5.22 4.72
CA GLU A 90 -2.03 -5.82 4.95
C GLU A 90 -2.56 -5.63 6.38
N ASP A 91 -1.71 -5.25 7.32
CA ASP A 91 -2.08 -5.07 8.74
C ASP A 91 -2.37 -3.61 9.09
N ILE A 92 -2.12 -2.67 8.18
CA ILE A 92 -2.27 -1.23 8.45
C ILE A 92 -3.41 -0.59 7.66
N GLU A 93 -3.86 0.56 8.15
CA GLU A 93 -4.75 1.50 7.49
C GLU A 93 -4.13 2.90 7.54
N LEU A 94 -4.07 3.58 6.39
CA LEU A 94 -3.54 4.95 6.32
C LEU A 94 -4.56 5.95 6.87
N VAL A 95 -4.16 6.73 7.86
CA VAL A 95 -4.99 7.77 8.49
C VAL A 95 -4.69 9.15 7.92
N HIS A 96 -3.41 9.48 7.83
CA HIS A 96 -2.97 10.79 7.39
C HIS A 96 -1.74 10.66 6.49
N LYS A 97 -1.81 11.32 5.33
CA LYS A 97 -0.66 11.48 4.45
C LYS A 97 0.16 12.68 4.88
N ASN A 98 1.45 12.45 5.09
CA ASN A 98 2.39 13.54 5.07
C ASN A 98 2.45 14.12 3.65
N SER A 99 2.10 15.39 3.53
CA SER A 99 2.10 16.14 2.27
C SER A 99 3.42 16.91 2.18
N SER A 100 4.52 16.17 2.00
CA SER A 100 5.82 16.79 1.70
C SER A 100 5.99 17.02 0.20
#